data_AF-A0A0R0HCZ8-F1
#
_entry.id   AF-A0A0R0HCZ8-F1
#
_cell.length_a   1.000
_cell.length_b   1.000
_cell.length_c   1.000
_cell.angle_alpha   90.00
_cell.angle_beta   90.00
_cell.angle_gamma   90.00
#
_symmetry.space_group_name_H-M   'P 1'
#
loop_
_entity.id
_entity.type
_entity.pdbx_description
1 polymer ?
#
loop_
_entity_poly.entity_id
_entity_poly.type
_entity_poly.pdbx_seq_one_letter_code
_entity_poly.pdbx_strand_id
1 'polypeptide(L)'
;MKTKTVKGNRRMNKLDLPSVFLICIFFFLAGFSASSLFSHSQKHEYDLRLRPRPRPRARLLEKSTQEKTEYHLLKAGDSGDDYVTLIPFQVLSWYPRALYFPNFASAEQCESIIEMARGGLKSSTLALRKGETEESTKGIRTSSGVFMSASEDETGILDAIEEKIAKATKIPRTHGEAFNILRYEVGQKYNSHYDAFDEAEYGPLQSQRFHAGSFFFAVFN
;
A
#
# COMPACT_ATOMS: atom_id res chain seq x y z
N MET A 1 96.74 -4.50 -17.24
CA MET A 1 96.22 -5.09 -18.49
C MET A 1 94.72 -4.82 -18.56
N LYS A 2 94.19 -4.60 -19.77
CA LYS A 2 92.94 -3.91 -20.08
C LYS A 2 91.65 -4.64 -19.65
N THR A 3 90.66 -3.82 -19.27
CA THR A 3 89.19 -3.95 -19.32
C THR A 3 88.55 -5.16 -20.01
N LYS A 4 87.38 -5.61 -19.49
CA LYS A 4 86.12 -5.70 -20.26
C LYS A 4 84.90 -5.89 -19.34
N THR A 5 84.11 -4.82 -19.18
CA THR A 5 82.75 -4.87 -18.63
C THR A 5 81.78 -4.91 -19.81
N VAL A 6 80.90 -5.91 -19.84
CA VAL A 6 79.86 -6.08 -20.86
C VAL A 6 78.76 -5.04 -20.64
N LYS A 7 78.52 -4.22 -21.68
CA LYS A 7 77.50 -3.17 -21.71
C LYS A 7 76.15 -3.78 -22.09
N GLY A 8 75.25 -3.94 -21.12
CA GLY A 8 73.85 -4.28 -21.37
C GLY A 8 73.08 -3.06 -21.90
N ASN A 9 72.68 -3.12 -23.18
CA ASN A 9 71.92 -2.08 -23.86
C ASN A 9 70.42 -2.22 -23.49
N ARG A 10 69.89 -1.34 -22.63
CA ARG A 10 68.44 -1.16 -22.50
C ARG A 10 68.05 0.13 -23.24
N ARG A 11 67.64 -0.02 -24.50
CA ARG A 11 67.01 1.06 -25.27
C ARG A 11 65.68 1.39 -24.60
N MET A 12 65.65 2.47 -23.82
CA MET A 12 64.39 3.13 -23.49
C MET A 12 63.93 3.83 -24.76
N ASN A 13 62.90 3.31 -25.41
CA ASN A 13 62.25 3.98 -26.52
C ASN A 13 61.66 5.28 -25.96
N LYS A 14 62.30 6.41 -26.26
CA LYS A 14 61.72 7.74 -26.01
C LYS A 14 60.47 7.80 -26.87
N LEU A 15 59.30 7.76 -26.24
CA LEU A 15 58.04 8.04 -26.92
C LEU A 15 58.14 9.47 -27.43
N ASP A 16 58.12 9.62 -28.75
CA ASP A 16 58.24 10.91 -29.38
C ASP A 16 57.04 11.77 -28.96
N LEU A 17 57.26 13.08 -28.78
CA LEU A 17 56.23 14.03 -28.34
C LEU A 17 54.88 13.89 -29.06
N PRO A 18 54.81 13.66 -30.40
CA PRO A 18 53.54 13.43 -31.08
C PRO A 18 52.81 12.16 -30.63
N SER A 19 53.51 11.10 -30.26
CA SER A 19 52.91 9.85 -29.79
C SER A 19 52.24 10.02 -28.43
N VAL A 20 52.84 10.80 -27.53
CA VAL A 20 52.22 11.15 -26.24
C VAL A 20 50.97 11.99 -26.47
N PHE A 21 51.02 12.94 -27.41
CA PHE A 21 49.88 13.78 -27.75
C PHE A 21 48.69 12.97 -28.32
N LEU A 22 48.98 12.00 -29.19
CA LEU A 22 47.96 11.09 -29.74
C LEU A 22 47.33 10.20 -28.65
N ILE A 23 48.14 9.71 -27.71
CA ILE A 23 47.64 8.93 -26.57
C ILE A 23 46.73 9.80 -25.68
N CYS A 24 47.11 11.05 -25.40
CA CYS A 24 46.27 11.98 -24.63
C CYS A 24 44.94 12.29 -25.34
N ILE A 25 44.97 12.51 -26.66
CA ILE A 25 43.74 12.72 -27.45
C ILE A 25 42.83 11.50 -27.40
N PHE A 26 43.39 10.29 -27.51
CA PHE A 26 42.61 9.06 -27.43
C PHE A 26 41.92 8.91 -26.07
N PHE A 27 42.62 9.11 -24.96
CA PHE A 27 41.99 9.05 -23.62
C PHE A 27 40.97 10.16 -23.38
N PHE A 28 41.18 11.36 -23.93
CA PHE A 28 40.23 12.46 -23.84
C PHE A 28 38.94 12.16 -24.63
N LEU A 29 39.07 11.64 -25.86
CA LEU A 29 37.93 11.24 -26.68
C LEU A 29 37.19 10.02 -26.10
N ALA A 30 37.92 9.03 -25.59
CA ALA A 30 37.31 7.87 -24.92
C ALA A 30 36.55 8.29 -23.65
N GLY A 31 37.12 9.21 -22.85
CA GLY A 31 36.44 9.77 -21.68
C GLY A 31 35.21 10.61 -22.05
N PHE A 32 35.27 11.38 -23.14
CA PHE A 32 34.15 12.17 -23.66
C PHE A 32 33.01 11.28 -24.20
N SER A 33 33.34 10.20 -24.90
CA SER A 33 32.34 9.23 -25.39
C SER A 33 31.71 8.39 -24.28
N ALA A 34 32.48 8.00 -23.25
CA ALA A 34 31.94 7.33 -22.07
C ALA A 34 30.98 8.24 -21.29
N SER A 35 31.33 9.53 -21.14
CA SER A 35 30.43 10.50 -20.51
C SER A 35 29.18 10.82 -21.35
N SER A 36 29.23 10.69 -22.68
CA SER A 36 28.03 10.75 -23.54
C SER A 36 27.05 9.60 -23.31
N LEU A 37 27.55 8.37 -23.07
CA LEU A 37 26.70 7.20 -22.81
C LEU A 37 26.04 7.25 -21.42
N PHE A 38 26.75 7.74 -20.41
CA PHE A 38 26.18 7.98 -19.07
C PHE A 38 25.32 9.25 -19.00
N SER A 39 25.63 10.29 -19.78
CA SER A 39 24.82 11.51 -19.82
C SER A 39 23.49 11.26 -20.54
N HIS A 40 23.44 10.43 -21.60
CA HIS A 40 22.17 10.09 -22.27
C HIS A 40 21.22 9.27 -21.38
N SER A 41 21.76 8.51 -20.43
CA SER A 41 20.96 7.84 -19.38
C SER A 41 20.42 8.80 -18.31
N GLN A 42 20.92 10.03 -18.24
CA GLN A 42 20.50 11.04 -17.26
C GLN A 42 19.74 12.22 -17.92
N LYS A 43 19.82 12.38 -19.26
CA LYS A 43 19.34 13.54 -20.05
C LYS A 43 17.85 13.67 -20.24
N HIS A 44 17.08 12.65 -19.89
CA HIS A 44 15.62 12.74 -19.89
C HIS A 44 15.04 13.28 -18.57
N GLU A 45 15.89 13.60 -17.58
CA GLU A 45 15.46 13.95 -16.21
C GLU A 45 15.70 15.41 -15.81
N TYR A 46 16.09 16.31 -16.74
CA TYR A 46 16.38 17.71 -16.38
C TYR A 46 15.58 18.80 -17.09
N ASP A 47 14.63 18.47 -17.98
CA ASP A 47 13.80 19.50 -18.64
C ASP A 47 12.30 19.49 -18.30
N LEU A 48 11.92 19.10 -17.08
CA LEU A 48 10.54 19.32 -16.61
C LEU A 48 10.43 19.58 -15.10
N ARG A 49 11.36 20.38 -14.55
CA ARG A 49 11.30 20.93 -13.18
C ARG A 49 10.24 22.04 -12.98
N LEU A 50 9.07 21.89 -13.61
CA LEU A 50 7.86 22.67 -13.35
C LEU A 50 6.62 21.76 -13.17
N ARG A 51 6.78 20.54 -12.61
CA ARG A 51 5.69 19.63 -12.23
C ARG A 51 6.01 18.90 -10.90
N PRO A 52 5.00 18.39 -10.16
CA PRO A 52 5.14 18.02 -8.74
C PRO A 52 6.13 16.88 -8.53
N ARG A 53 6.91 16.96 -7.45
CA ARG A 53 7.94 15.97 -7.04
C ARG A 53 7.40 14.53 -7.01
N PRO A 54 8.02 13.56 -7.69
CA PRO A 54 7.77 12.14 -7.43
C PRO A 54 8.56 11.70 -6.18
N ARG A 55 7.85 11.04 -5.26
CA ARG A 55 8.43 10.33 -4.11
C ARG A 55 9.45 9.28 -4.58
N PRO A 56 10.49 8.95 -3.81
CA PRO A 56 11.41 7.88 -4.18
C PRO A 56 10.61 6.58 -4.27
N ARG A 57 10.53 6.05 -5.49
CA ARG A 57 9.96 4.74 -5.81
C ARG A 57 10.61 3.73 -4.88
N ALA A 58 9.80 3.03 -4.08
CA ALA A 58 10.22 1.79 -3.44
C ALA A 58 10.91 0.94 -4.52
N ARG A 59 12.01 0.27 -4.15
CA ARG A 59 12.63 -0.76 -4.99
C ARG A 59 11.55 -1.79 -5.32
N LEU A 60 10.90 -1.57 -6.45
CA LEU A 60 10.04 -2.53 -7.12
C LEU A 60 11.02 -3.61 -7.53
N LEU A 61 11.03 -4.70 -6.77
CA LEU A 61 11.72 -5.94 -7.11
C LEU A 61 11.36 -6.22 -8.57
N GLU A 62 12.36 -6.11 -9.44
CA GLU A 62 12.17 -6.32 -10.86
C GLU A 62 11.53 -7.69 -11.07
N LYS A 63 10.53 -7.68 -11.93
CA LYS A 63 9.73 -8.81 -12.36
C LYS A 63 10.66 -9.87 -12.98
N SER A 64 11.19 -10.77 -12.16
CA SER A 64 11.81 -11.99 -12.63
C SER A 64 10.69 -12.98 -13.00
N THR A 65 10.76 -13.42 -14.25
CA THR A 65 10.10 -14.60 -14.80
C THR A 65 10.01 -15.74 -13.78
N GLN A 66 8.79 -16.13 -13.42
CA GLN A 66 8.44 -17.47 -12.91
C GLN A 66 9.44 -18.13 -11.94
N GLU A 67 9.87 -17.43 -10.91
CA GLU A 67 10.49 -18.07 -9.75
C GLU A 67 9.37 -18.40 -8.76
N LYS A 68 8.99 -19.67 -8.70
CA LYS A 68 8.20 -20.21 -7.59
C LYS A 68 9.04 -19.96 -6.33
N THR A 69 8.82 -18.85 -5.64
CA THR A 69 9.43 -18.60 -4.34
C THR A 69 8.83 -19.63 -3.39
N GLU A 70 9.50 -20.76 -3.25
CA GLU A 70 9.14 -21.81 -2.30
C GLU A 70 9.44 -21.26 -0.91
N TYR A 71 8.46 -20.56 -0.32
CA TYR A 71 8.54 -20.15 1.07
C TYR A 71 8.60 -21.42 1.92
N HIS A 72 9.69 -21.60 2.69
CA HIS A 72 9.75 -22.66 3.69
C HIS A 72 8.83 -22.27 4.86
N LEU A 73 7.59 -22.76 4.82
CA LEU A 73 6.57 -22.45 5.81
C LEU A 73 6.95 -23.05 7.17
N LEU A 74 6.77 -22.26 8.22
CA LEU A 74 6.84 -22.77 9.59
C LEU A 74 5.57 -23.53 9.91
N LYS A 75 5.65 -24.49 10.85
CA LYS A 75 4.46 -25.17 11.36
C LYS A 75 3.52 -24.14 12.00
N ALA A 76 2.28 -24.07 11.52
CA ALA A 76 1.25 -23.22 12.09
C ALA A 76 0.92 -23.63 13.54
N GLY A 77 0.56 -22.65 14.37
CA GLY A 77 -0.09 -22.90 15.66
C GLY A 77 -1.58 -23.21 15.49
N ASP A 78 -2.28 -23.51 16.58
CA ASP A 78 -3.67 -23.99 16.55
C ASP A 78 -4.65 -23.05 15.82
N SER A 79 -4.38 -21.74 15.78
CA SER A 79 -5.19 -20.72 15.11
C SER A 79 -4.49 -20.05 13.92
N GLY A 80 -3.34 -20.58 13.48
CA GLY A 80 -2.55 -20.01 12.37
C GLY A 80 -2.80 -20.70 11.04
N ASP A 81 -2.47 -19.99 9.94
CA ASP A 81 -2.51 -20.56 8.59
C ASP A 81 -1.22 -21.30 8.27
N ASP A 82 -1.34 -22.41 7.52
CA ASP A 82 -0.23 -23.16 6.95
C ASP A 82 0.07 -22.75 5.49
N TYR A 83 -0.33 -21.54 5.10
CA TYR A 83 -0.09 -20.96 3.78
C TYR A 83 0.16 -19.44 3.86
N VAL A 84 0.77 -18.88 2.81
CA VAL A 84 1.01 -17.43 2.71
C VAL A 84 -0.17 -16.75 2.03
N THR A 85 -0.69 -15.70 2.66
CA THR A 85 -1.62 -14.75 2.02
C THR A 85 -0.89 -13.44 1.68
N LEU A 86 -1.01 -12.98 0.43
CA LEU A 86 -0.49 -11.68 0.00
C LEU A 86 -1.63 -10.67 -0.11
N ILE A 87 -1.58 -9.61 0.69
CA ILE A 87 -2.56 -8.51 0.66
C ILE A 87 -1.81 -7.21 0.33
N PRO A 88 -1.87 -6.71 -0.92
CA PRO A 88 -1.21 -5.46 -1.29
C PRO A 88 -1.88 -4.26 -0.61
N PHE A 89 -1.08 -3.28 -0.19
CA PHE A 89 -1.58 -2.04 0.39
C PHE A 89 -0.66 -0.85 0.12
N GLN A 90 -1.21 0.36 0.24
CA GLN A 90 -0.50 1.63 0.20
C GLN A 90 -0.68 2.36 1.52
N VAL A 91 0.40 2.88 2.10
CA VAL A 91 0.30 3.80 3.24
C VAL A 91 -0.11 5.19 2.75
N LEU A 92 -1.27 5.66 3.20
CA LEU A 92 -1.79 7.00 2.91
C LEU A 92 -1.29 8.03 3.93
N SER A 93 -1.32 7.66 5.22
CA SER A 93 -0.84 8.50 6.33
C SER A 93 -0.30 7.64 7.47
N TRP A 94 0.66 8.19 8.21
CA TRP A 94 1.15 7.60 9.46
C TRP A 94 0.45 8.19 10.70
N TYR A 95 -0.05 9.42 10.59
CA TYR A 95 -0.69 10.16 11.69
C TYR A 95 -1.91 10.95 11.16
N PRO A 96 -3.14 10.44 11.37
CA PRO A 96 -3.45 9.09 11.85
C PRO A 96 -2.99 8.01 10.86
N ARG A 97 -2.80 6.76 11.32
CA ARG A 97 -2.46 5.64 10.42
C ARG A 97 -3.63 5.38 9.47
N ALA A 98 -3.38 5.47 8.17
CA ALA A 98 -4.36 5.19 7.12
C ALA A 98 -3.71 4.38 6.00
N LEU A 99 -4.35 3.25 5.65
CA LEU A 99 -3.88 2.31 4.64
C LEU A 99 -4.96 2.13 3.56
N TYR A 100 -4.56 2.10 2.30
CA TYR A 100 -5.42 1.79 1.16
C TYR A 100 -5.13 0.40 0.64
N PHE A 101 -6.17 -0.43 0.51
CA PHE A 101 -6.07 -1.78 -0.01
C PHE A 101 -6.79 -1.87 -1.36
N PRO A 102 -6.07 -1.85 -2.50
CA PRO A 102 -6.71 -1.95 -3.81
C PRO A 102 -7.34 -3.34 -4.01
N ASN A 103 -8.53 -3.38 -4.62
CA ASN A 103 -9.26 -4.61 -4.96
C ASN A 103 -9.38 -5.57 -3.77
N PHE A 104 -9.79 -5.04 -2.61
CA PHE A 104 -9.92 -5.85 -1.41
C PHE A 104 -11.04 -6.89 -1.53
N ALA A 105 -12.16 -6.51 -2.13
CA ALA A 105 -13.20 -7.43 -2.61
C ALA A 105 -13.28 -7.34 -4.14
N SER A 106 -13.68 -8.43 -4.80
CA SER A 106 -13.92 -8.42 -6.24
C SER A 106 -15.21 -7.66 -6.57
N ALA A 107 -15.37 -7.25 -7.84
CA ALA A 107 -16.59 -6.56 -8.27
C ALA A 107 -17.83 -7.45 -8.07
N GLU A 108 -17.70 -8.76 -8.30
CA GLU A 108 -18.76 -9.74 -8.11
C GLU A 108 -19.13 -9.88 -6.63
N GLN A 109 -18.14 -9.94 -5.73
CA GLN A 109 -18.39 -9.95 -4.29
C GLN A 109 -19.13 -8.69 -3.85
N CYS A 110 -18.70 -7.52 -4.33
CA CYS A 110 -19.36 -6.25 -4.03
C CYS A 110 -20.81 -6.23 -4.49
N GLU A 111 -21.10 -6.68 -5.72
CA GLU A 111 -22.45 -6.71 -6.26
C GLU A 111 -23.36 -7.67 -5.47
N SER A 112 -22.85 -8.87 -5.13
CA SER A 112 -23.58 -9.81 -4.28
C SER A 112 -23.93 -9.21 -2.92
N ILE A 113 -23.01 -8.49 -2.28
CA ILE A 113 -23.27 -7.81 -0.99
C ILE A 113 -24.33 -6.72 -1.16
N ILE A 114 -24.30 -5.95 -2.25
CA ILE A 114 -25.30 -4.93 -2.54
C ILE A 114 -26.69 -5.56 -2.70
N GLU A 115 -26.80 -6.65 -3.45
CA GLU A 115 -28.06 -7.36 -3.65
C GLU A 115 -28.61 -7.93 -2.34
N MET A 116 -27.75 -8.57 -1.53
CA MET A 116 -28.13 -9.11 -0.22
C MET A 116 -28.64 -8.01 0.73
N ALA A 117 -27.97 -6.86 0.76
CA ALA A 117 -28.31 -5.75 1.65
C ALA A 117 -29.60 -5.02 1.24
N ARG A 118 -29.96 -5.02 -0.05
CA ARG A 118 -31.01 -4.17 -0.64
C ARG A 118 -32.35 -4.26 0.10
N GLY A 119 -32.77 -5.47 0.49
CA GLY A 119 -34.04 -5.69 1.18
C GLY A 119 -34.07 -5.18 2.63
N GLY A 120 -32.91 -5.00 3.26
CA GLY A 120 -32.79 -4.64 4.67
C GLY A 120 -32.49 -3.16 4.95
N LEU A 121 -32.22 -2.36 3.92
CA LEU A 121 -31.83 -0.96 4.07
C LEU A 121 -32.93 -0.11 4.74
N LYS A 122 -32.60 0.50 5.87
CA LYS A 122 -33.45 1.45 6.60
C LYS A 122 -32.69 2.74 6.87
N SER A 123 -33.41 3.82 7.21
CA SER A 123 -32.75 5.07 7.62
C SER A 123 -31.77 4.79 8.76
N SER A 124 -30.54 5.26 8.60
CA SER A 124 -29.50 5.06 9.58
C SER A 124 -29.75 5.84 10.88
N THR A 125 -29.38 5.25 12.00
CA THR A 125 -29.43 5.86 13.33
C THR A 125 -28.02 6.14 13.88
N LEU A 126 -27.96 6.98 14.92
CA LEU A 126 -26.74 7.31 15.65
C LEU A 126 -26.83 6.81 17.08
N ALA A 127 -25.69 6.44 17.67
CA ALA A 127 -25.59 6.32 19.11
C ALA A 127 -25.68 7.74 19.70
N LEU A 128 -26.65 7.97 20.58
CA LEU A 128 -26.91 9.27 21.18
C LEU A 128 -26.11 9.43 22.48
N ARG A 129 -25.48 10.58 22.67
CA ARG A 129 -24.87 10.96 23.95
C ARG A 129 -25.93 11.39 24.95
N LYS A 130 -25.54 11.48 26.23
CA LYS A 130 -26.45 11.93 27.29
C LYS A 130 -27.01 13.32 26.96
N GLY A 131 -28.32 13.39 26.74
CA GLY A 131 -29.04 14.63 26.42
C GLY A 131 -29.26 14.88 24.92
N GLU A 132 -28.67 14.07 24.03
CA GLU A 132 -28.98 14.11 22.61
C GLU A 132 -30.29 13.34 22.31
N THR A 133 -31.04 13.83 21.33
CA THR A 133 -32.22 13.19 20.73
C THR A 133 -32.03 12.97 19.24
N GLU A 134 -32.90 12.16 18.63
CA GLU A 134 -32.94 11.97 17.18
C GLU A 134 -33.12 13.31 16.44
N GLU A 135 -34.01 14.19 16.92
CA GLU A 135 -34.19 15.54 16.35
C GLU A 135 -32.92 16.38 16.43
N SER A 136 -32.23 16.37 17.57
CA SER A 136 -31.02 17.20 17.78
C SER A 136 -29.84 16.76 16.91
N THR A 137 -29.82 15.49 16.51
CA THR A 137 -28.75 14.88 15.71
C THR A 137 -29.13 14.71 14.23
N LYS A 138 -30.30 15.20 13.84
CA LYS A 138 -30.81 15.11 12.47
C LYS A 138 -29.85 15.76 11.47
N GLY A 139 -29.56 15.05 10.39
CA GLY A 139 -28.69 15.54 9.31
C GLY A 139 -27.19 15.29 9.53
N ILE A 140 -26.78 14.73 10.68
CA ILE A 140 -25.39 14.32 10.92
C ILE A 140 -25.03 13.11 10.06
N ARG A 141 -25.87 12.08 10.06
CA ARG A 141 -25.79 10.89 9.19
C ARG A 141 -27.12 10.76 8.46
N THR A 142 -27.07 10.71 7.14
CA THR A 142 -28.28 10.68 6.31
C THR A 142 -28.30 9.50 5.35
N SER A 143 -27.46 8.48 5.58
CA SER A 143 -27.46 7.24 4.82
C SER A 143 -28.66 6.35 5.13
N SER A 144 -28.92 5.37 4.28
CA SER A 144 -29.60 4.14 4.69
C SER A 144 -28.57 3.04 4.99
N GLY A 145 -28.93 2.07 5.82
CA GLY A 145 -28.02 0.97 6.14
C GLY A 145 -28.70 -0.27 6.71
N VAL A 146 -27.94 -1.35 6.80
CA VAL A 146 -28.31 -2.63 7.37
C VAL A 146 -27.08 -3.29 8.01
N PHE A 147 -27.30 -3.97 9.14
CA PHE A 147 -26.27 -4.84 9.74
C PHE A 147 -26.45 -6.27 9.24
N MET A 148 -25.35 -6.92 8.87
CA MET A 148 -25.32 -8.31 8.43
C MET A 148 -24.09 -9.02 9.00
N SER A 149 -24.28 -10.18 9.59
CA SER A 149 -23.21 -11.05 10.06
C SER A 149 -22.77 -12.01 8.95
N ALA A 150 -21.52 -12.49 9.01
CA ALA A 150 -21.06 -13.53 8.09
C ALA A 150 -21.89 -14.83 8.18
N SER A 151 -22.47 -15.13 9.34
CA SER A 151 -23.36 -16.29 9.53
C SER A 151 -24.71 -16.17 8.82
N GLU A 152 -25.14 -14.96 8.47
CA GLU A 152 -26.39 -14.73 7.72
C GLU A 152 -26.20 -14.83 6.20
N ASP A 153 -24.95 -14.88 5.72
CA ASP A 153 -24.61 -15.00 4.31
C ASP A 153 -24.34 -16.47 3.93
N GLU A 154 -25.34 -17.13 3.35
CA GLU A 154 -25.25 -18.51 2.86
C GLU A 154 -24.21 -18.70 1.74
N THR A 155 -23.81 -17.61 1.05
CA THR A 155 -22.82 -17.68 -0.03
C THR A 155 -21.37 -17.73 0.48
N GLY A 156 -21.14 -17.40 1.75
CA GLY A 156 -19.82 -17.35 2.37
C GLY A 156 -18.94 -16.18 1.93
N ILE A 157 -19.48 -15.20 1.20
CA ILE A 157 -18.75 -14.02 0.73
C ILE A 157 -18.30 -13.16 1.92
N LEU A 158 -19.20 -12.88 2.86
CA LEU A 158 -18.90 -12.09 4.05
C LEU A 158 -17.86 -12.79 4.93
N ASP A 159 -17.92 -14.12 5.08
CA ASP A 159 -16.93 -14.90 5.83
C ASP A 159 -15.53 -14.78 5.21
N ALA A 160 -15.43 -14.93 3.89
CA ALA A 160 -14.16 -14.77 3.15
C ALA A 160 -13.58 -13.35 3.27
N ILE A 161 -14.45 -12.33 3.25
CA ILE A 161 -14.04 -10.94 3.47
C ILE A 161 -13.55 -10.73 4.90
N GLU A 162 -14.27 -11.26 5.89
CA GLU A 162 -13.90 -11.16 7.31
C GLU A 162 -12.55 -11.83 7.60
N GLU A 163 -12.29 -12.99 7.01
CA GLU A 163 -11.00 -13.66 7.08
C GLU A 163 -9.87 -12.79 6.50
N LYS A 164 -10.12 -12.15 5.34
CA LYS A 164 -9.17 -11.23 4.72
C LYS A 164 -8.94 -9.98 5.58
N ILE A 165 -9.97 -9.45 6.25
CA ILE A 165 -9.86 -8.33 7.19
C ILE A 165 -9.00 -8.74 8.40
N ALA A 166 -9.24 -9.92 8.96
CA ALA A 166 -8.45 -10.44 10.08
C ALA A 166 -6.96 -10.54 9.71
N LYS A 167 -6.65 -11.03 8.50
CA LYS A 167 -5.28 -11.08 7.97
C LYS A 167 -4.68 -9.70 7.73
N ALA A 168 -5.45 -8.72 7.25
CA ALA A 168 -4.97 -7.36 7.00
C ALA A 168 -4.69 -6.59 8.30
N THR A 169 -5.53 -6.78 9.32
CA THR A 169 -5.47 -6.09 10.61
C THR A 169 -4.59 -6.76 11.65
N LYS A 170 -4.40 -8.08 11.52
CA LYS A 170 -3.85 -8.95 12.56
C LYS A 170 -4.74 -9.02 13.81
N ILE A 171 -6.05 -8.83 13.63
CA ILE A 171 -7.07 -8.95 14.68
C ILE A 171 -7.94 -10.18 14.36
N PRO A 172 -8.22 -11.08 15.32
CA PRO A 172 -9.06 -12.25 15.08
C PRO A 172 -10.50 -11.87 14.71
N ARG A 173 -11.12 -12.66 13.83
CA ARG A 173 -12.53 -12.52 13.40
C ARG A 173 -13.52 -12.34 14.56
N THR A 174 -13.28 -13.05 15.67
CA THR A 174 -14.12 -12.98 16.88
C THR A 174 -14.21 -11.61 17.54
N HIS A 175 -13.37 -10.65 17.14
CA HIS A 175 -13.40 -9.27 17.63
C HIS A 175 -14.09 -8.31 16.64
N GLY A 176 -14.51 -8.81 15.48
CA GLY A 176 -15.27 -8.06 14.50
C GLY A 176 -16.72 -7.84 14.95
N GLU A 177 -17.27 -6.68 14.61
CA GLU A 177 -18.71 -6.44 14.65
C GLU A 177 -19.36 -6.96 13.36
N ALA A 178 -20.68 -7.13 13.37
CA ALA A 178 -21.42 -7.38 12.13
C ALA A 178 -21.15 -6.27 11.09
N PHE A 179 -21.14 -6.64 9.81
CA PHE A 179 -20.94 -5.70 8.71
C PHE A 179 -22.04 -4.65 8.71
N ASN A 180 -21.66 -3.38 8.78
CA ASN A 180 -22.56 -2.25 8.61
C ASN A 180 -22.52 -1.78 7.14
N ILE A 181 -23.48 -2.24 6.35
CA ILE A 181 -23.59 -1.90 4.93
C ILE A 181 -24.38 -0.61 4.80
N LEU A 182 -23.78 0.42 4.19
CA LEU A 182 -24.34 1.76 4.10
C LEU A 182 -24.52 2.18 2.64
N ARG A 183 -25.67 2.78 2.32
CA ARG A 183 -25.97 3.38 1.02
C ARG A 183 -26.17 4.89 1.18
N TYR A 184 -25.46 5.63 0.33
CA TYR A 184 -25.57 7.09 0.22
C TYR A 184 -26.09 7.45 -1.16
N GLU A 185 -27.21 8.17 -1.21
CA GLU A 185 -27.70 8.83 -2.42
C GLU A 185 -27.00 10.19 -2.61
N VAL A 186 -27.16 10.77 -3.81
CA VAL A 186 -26.62 12.10 -4.10
C VAL A 186 -27.15 13.11 -3.08
N GLY A 187 -26.22 13.80 -2.40
CA GLY A 187 -26.52 14.78 -1.36
C GLY A 187 -26.61 14.21 0.06
N GLN A 188 -26.65 12.88 0.23
CA GLN A 188 -26.52 12.26 1.54
C GLN A 188 -25.06 12.28 2.02
N LYS A 189 -24.88 12.28 3.35
CA LYS A 189 -23.57 12.44 3.97
C LYS A 189 -23.51 11.80 5.35
N TYR A 190 -22.28 11.71 5.85
CA TYR A 190 -21.99 11.55 7.26
C TYR A 190 -20.94 12.60 7.65
N ASN A 191 -21.27 13.45 8.63
CA ASN A 191 -20.32 14.42 9.17
C ASN A 191 -19.13 13.71 9.84
N SER A 192 -18.00 14.44 9.94
CA SER A 192 -16.80 13.96 10.62
C SER A 192 -17.09 13.51 12.05
N HIS A 193 -16.60 12.34 12.44
CA HIS A 193 -16.78 11.74 13.75
C HIS A 193 -15.59 10.82 14.08
N TYR A 194 -15.51 10.38 15.34
CA TYR A 194 -14.67 9.27 15.74
C TYR A 194 -15.48 7.98 15.75
N ASP A 195 -14.86 6.87 15.35
CA ASP A 195 -15.50 5.56 15.38
C ASP A 195 -15.47 4.92 16.78
N ALA A 196 -14.62 5.43 17.66
CA ALA A 196 -14.54 5.03 19.06
C ALA A 196 -15.52 5.84 19.91
N PHE A 197 -16.01 5.20 20.98
CA PHE A 197 -16.93 5.81 21.93
C PHE A 197 -16.20 6.10 23.23
N ASP A 198 -16.34 7.33 23.73
CA ASP A 198 -15.86 7.69 25.06
C ASP A 198 -16.90 7.27 26.11
N GLU A 199 -16.52 6.40 27.06
CA GLU A 199 -17.39 6.00 28.17
C GLU A 199 -17.88 7.19 29.00
N ALA A 200 -17.10 8.27 29.10
CA ALA A 200 -17.53 9.48 29.78
C ALA A 200 -18.71 10.16 29.07
N GLU A 201 -18.80 10.04 27.73
CA GLU A 201 -19.85 10.66 26.92
C GLU A 201 -21.05 9.72 26.69
N TYR A 202 -20.79 8.42 26.54
CA TYR A 202 -21.78 7.41 26.14
C TYR A 202 -22.22 6.49 27.29
N GLY A 203 -21.59 6.58 28.47
CA GLY A 203 -21.84 5.68 29.60
C GLY A 203 -21.10 4.34 29.47
N PRO A 204 -21.41 3.35 30.34
CA PRO A 204 -20.76 2.05 30.31
C PRO A 204 -20.95 1.34 28.96
N LEU A 205 -19.84 0.99 28.32
CA LEU A 205 -19.85 0.27 27.05
C LEU A 205 -19.63 -1.24 27.28
N GLN A 206 -20.36 -2.07 26.54
CA GLN A 206 -20.20 -3.54 26.59
C GLN A 206 -18.87 -4.00 25.98
N SER A 207 -18.37 -3.24 25.01
CA SER A 207 -17.07 -3.42 24.39
C SER A 207 -16.57 -2.08 23.85
N GLN A 208 -15.25 -1.92 23.80
CA GLN A 208 -14.59 -0.73 23.26
C GLN A 208 -13.99 -1.06 21.90
N ARG A 209 -14.09 -0.12 20.96
CA ARG A 209 -13.38 -0.20 19.68
C ARG A 209 -11.93 0.21 19.86
N PHE A 210 -11.12 -0.69 20.43
CA PHE A 210 -9.69 -0.45 20.71
C PHE A 210 -8.83 -0.27 19.45
N HIS A 211 -9.34 -0.71 18.30
CA HIS A 211 -8.80 -0.41 16.98
C HIS A 211 -9.95 0.14 16.12
N ALA A 212 -10.00 1.46 15.95
CA ALA A 212 -10.82 2.11 14.93
C ALA A 212 -10.18 1.89 13.54
N GLY A 213 -10.06 0.63 13.14
CA GLY A 213 -9.86 0.27 11.75
C GLY A 213 -11.23 0.18 11.11
N SER A 214 -11.91 1.30 10.90
CA SER A 214 -13.10 1.29 10.04
C SER A 214 -12.63 0.99 8.63
N PHE A 215 -12.88 -0.24 8.20
CA PHE A 215 -12.69 -0.62 6.81
C PHE A 215 -13.87 -0.08 6.02
N PHE A 216 -13.68 1.11 5.46
CA PHE A 216 -14.61 1.64 4.48
C PHE A 216 -14.41 0.88 3.16
N PHE A 217 -15.26 -0.12 2.92
CA PHE A 217 -15.48 -0.64 1.57
C PHE A 217 -16.37 0.32 0.83
N ALA A 218 -15.76 1.35 0.25
CA ALA A 218 -16.48 2.25 -0.63
C ALA A 218 -16.55 1.64 -2.03
N VAL A 219 -17.70 1.05 -2.36
CA VAL A 219 -18.04 0.68 -3.74
C VAL A 219 -18.67 1.92 -4.36
N PHE A 220 -17.95 2.54 -5.29
CA PHE A 220 -18.47 3.64 -6.10
C PHE A 220 -18.95 3.03 -7.42
N ASN A 221 -20.26 3.11 -7.68
CA ASN A 221 -20.82 2.91 -9.03
C ASN A 221 -20.72 4.21 -9.83
#